data_AF-A0A9W6JGN3-F1
#
_entry.id   AF-A0A9W6JGN3-F1
#
_cell.length_a   1.000
_cell.length_b   1.000
_cell.length_c   1.000
_cell.angle_alpha   90.00
_cell.angle_beta   90.00
_cell.angle_gamma   90.00
#
_symmetry.space_group_name_H-M   'P 1'
#
loop_
_entity.id
_entity.type
_entity.pdbx_description
1 polymer ?
#
loop_
_entity_poly.entity_id
_entity_poly.type
_entity_poly.pdbx_seq_one_letter_code
_entity_poly.pdbx_strand_id
1 'polypeptide(L)' 'MPPVALALEPLATVAIAASVGQTLDAMRAHLATSHPGTTAEALRLLRDRFPAVPLRLRILACEG' A
#
# COMPACT_ATOMS: atom_id res chain seq x y z
N MET A 1 -31.88 15.09 23.79
CA MET A 1 -31.71 14.50 22.45
C MET A 1 -30.25 14.12 22.27
N PRO A 2 -29.83 12.85 22.46
CA PRO A 2 -28.50 12.38 22.06
C PRO A 2 -28.57 11.62 20.71
N PRO A 3 -27.45 11.35 20.03
CA PRO A 3 -26.51 12.32 19.49
C PRO A 3 -26.28 12.10 17.97
N VAL A 4 -25.79 13.14 17.29
CA VAL A 4 -25.31 13.07 15.91
C VAL A 4 -24.03 12.21 15.89
N ALA A 5 -24.13 10.96 15.45
CA ALA A 5 -22.99 10.02 15.44
C ALA A 5 -22.77 9.28 14.11
N LEU A 6 -23.58 9.55 13.08
CA LEU A 6 -23.49 8.86 11.80
C LEU A 6 -23.18 9.87 10.69
N ALA A 7 -21.94 9.90 10.17
CA ALA A 7 -21.60 10.29 8.78
C ALA A 7 -20.09 10.45 8.49
N LEU A 8 -19.17 10.18 9.42
CA LEU A 8 -17.71 10.33 9.14
C LEU A 8 -17.04 9.09 8.51
N GLU A 9 -17.75 7.97 8.40
CA GLU A 9 -17.20 6.69 7.93
C GLU A 9 -16.78 6.64 6.44
N PRO A 10 -17.48 7.25 5.47
CA PRO A 10 -17.10 7.11 4.06
C PRO A 10 -15.84 7.90 3.71
N LEU A 11 -15.64 9.08 4.31
CA LEU A 11 -14.49 9.94 4.03
C LEU A 11 -13.18 9.33 4.56
N ALA A 12 -13.22 8.75 5.76
CA ALA A 12 -12.06 8.06 6.32
C ALA A 12 -11.70 6.83 5.49
N THR A 13 -12.68 6.04 5.06
CA THR A 13 -12.47 4.86 4.21
C THR A 13 -11.85 5.22 2.86
N VAL A 14 -12.35 6.28 2.22
CA VAL A 14 -11.79 6.79 0.95
C VAL A 14 -10.36 7.30 1.13
N ALA A 15 -10.07 8.02 2.21
CA ALA A 15 -8.71 8.50 2.50
C ALA A 15 -7.72 7.35 2.75
N ILE A 16 -8.17 6.28 3.43
CA ILE A 16 -7.38 5.07 3.65
C ILE A 16 -7.12 4.36 2.31
N ALA A 17 -8.15 4.17 1.49
CA ALA A 17 -8.00 3.53 0.17
C ALA A 17 -7.08 4.34 -0.76
N ALA A 18 -7.19 5.67 -0.76
CA ALA A 18 -6.31 6.55 -1.52
C ALA A 18 -4.85 6.48 -1.02
N SER A 19 -4.63 6.40 0.29
CA SER A 19 -3.29 6.20 0.86
C SER A 19 -2.70 4.85 0.48
N VAL A 20 -3.50 3.78 0.52
CA VAL A 20 -3.08 2.44 0.09
C VAL A 20 -2.73 2.44 -1.40
N GLY A 21 -3.55 3.08 -2.23
CA GLY A 21 -3.29 3.22 -3.67
C GLY A 21 -1.97 3.95 -3.96
N GLN A 22 -1.73 5.09 -3.30
CA GLN A 22 -0.46 5.83 -3.41
C GLN A 22 0.75 5.00 -2.94
N THR A 23 0.56 4.21 -1.88
CA THR A 23 1.62 3.33 -1.36
C THR A 23 1.96 2.24 -2.38
N LEU A 24 0.95 1.60 -2.98
CA LEU A 24 1.16 0.59 -4.03
C LEU A 24 1.84 1.18 -5.27
N ASP A 25 1.46 2.38 -5.68
CA ASP A 25 2.07 3.07 -6.83
C ASP A 25 3.56 3.36 -6.55
N ALA A 26 3.89 3.90 -5.38
CA ALA A 26 5.27 4.14 -4.96
C ALA A 26 6.11 2.84 -4.91
N MET A 27 5.51 1.74 -4.48
CA MET A 27 6.16 0.43 -4.46
C MET A 27 6.42 -0.11 -5.87
N ARG A 28 5.45 0.00 -6.79
CA ARG A 28 5.62 -0.39 -8.19
C ARG A 28 6.67 0.46 -8.90
N ALA A 29 6.68 1.77 -8.67
CA ALA A 29 7.70 2.67 -9.20
C ALA A 29 9.09 2.27 -8.69
N HIS A 30 9.22 1.94 -7.40
CA HIS A 30 10.49 1.47 -6.84
C HIS A 30 10.96 0.16 -7.48
N LEU A 31 10.07 -0.81 -7.68
CA LEU A 31 10.37 -2.07 -8.38
C LEU A 31 10.78 -1.82 -9.83
N ALA A 32 10.09 -0.93 -10.55
CA ALA A 32 10.42 -0.57 -11.92
C ALA A 32 11.81 0.06 -12.04
N THR A 33 12.27 0.83 -11.04
CA THR A 33 13.65 1.36 -11.03
C THR A 33 14.70 0.32 -10.64
N SER A 34 14.35 -0.61 -9.74
CA SER A 34 15.30 -1.57 -9.16
C SER A 34 15.44 -2.87 -9.98
N HIS A 35 14.50 -3.14 -10.90
CA HIS A 35 14.49 -4.29 -11.82
C HIS A 35 14.80 -5.64 -11.15
N PRO A 36 14.04 -6.06 -10.12
CA PRO A 36 14.31 -7.32 -9.45
C PRO A 36 14.10 -8.51 -10.39
N GLY A 37 15.05 -9.46 -10.36
CA GLY A 37 14.99 -10.65 -11.22
C GLY A 37 13.98 -11.71 -10.76
N THR A 38 13.51 -11.63 -9.51
CA THR A 38 12.56 -12.58 -8.92
C THR A 38 11.58 -11.90 -7.97
N THR A 39 10.41 -12.51 -7.75
CA THR A 39 9.43 -12.04 -6.76
C THR A 39 9.99 -11.99 -5.33
N ALA A 40 10.87 -12.93 -4.98
CA ALA A 40 11.52 -12.94 -3.66
C ALA A 40 12.45 -11.74 -3.46
N GLU A 41 13.15 -11.33 -4.52
CA GLU A 41 14.00 -10.14 -4.53
C GLU A 41 13.17 -8.86 -4.47
N ALA A 42 12.09 -8.78 -5.26
CA ALA A 42 11.12 -7.69 -5.20
C ALA A 42 10.56 -7.49 -3.77
N LEU A 43 10.14 -8.58 -3.11
CA LEU A 43 9.65 -8.53 -1.73
C LEU A 43 10.72 -8.10 -0.72
N ARG A 44 11.99 -8.48 -0.93
CA ARG A 44 13.10 -8.02 -0.09
C ARG A 44 13.34 -6.51 -0.24
N LEU A 45 13.38 -6.01 -1.48
CA LEU A 45 13.54 -4.57 -1.77
C LEU A 45 12.38 -3.76 -1.18
N LEU A 46 11.14 -4.24 -1.36
CA LEU A 46 9.97 -3.60 -0.77
C LEU A 46 9.97 -3.64 0.75
N ARG A 47 10.46 -4.72 1.38
CA ARG A 47 10.58 -4.79 2.84
C ARG A 47 11.60 -3.79 3.38
N ASP A 48 12.71 -3.61 2.68
CA ASP A 48 13.76 -2.67 3.08
C ASP A 48 13.29 -1.22 2.97
N ARG A 49 12.66 -0.88 1.84
CA ARG A 49 12.16 0.47 1.57
C ARG A 49 10.86 0.82 2.29
N PHE A 50 9.98 -0.16 2.50
CA PHE A 50 8.65 0.00 3.10
C PHE A 50 8.43 -0.98 4.27
N PRO A 51 9.19 -0.88 5.37
CA PRO A 51 9.12 -1.84 6.48
C PRO A 51 7.78 -1.83 7.20
N ALA A 52 7.11 -0.67 7.26
CA ALA A 52 5.82 -0.47 7.91
C ALA A 52 4.62 -1.00 7.11
N VAL A 53 4.79 -1.28 5.81
CA VAL A 53 3.69 -1.73 4.94
C VAL A 53 3.43 -3.22 5.18
N PRO A 54 2.19 -3.70 5.36
CA PRO A 54 1.91 -5.11 5.58
C PRO A 54 2.32 -5.99 4.38
N LEU A 55 2.69 -7.24 4.66
CA LEU A 55 3.16 -8.20 3.64
C LEU A 55 2.17 -8.35 2.47
N ARG A 56 0.86 -8.36 2.75
CA ARG A 56 -0.18 -8.44 1.71
C ARG A 56 -0.06 -7.33 0.67
N LEU A 57 0.17 -6.09 1.08
CA LEU A 57 0.34 -4.98 0.13
C LEU A 57 1.64 -5.08 -0.67
N ARG A 58 2.70 -5.63 -0.06
CA ARG A 58 3.96 -5.89 -0.79
C ARG A 58 3.79 -6.96 -1.86
N ILE A 59 3.03 -8.01 -1.59
CA ILE A 59 2.70 -9.04 -2.58
C ILE A 59 1.86 -8.42 -3.71
N LEU A 60 0.85 -7.62 -3.36
CA LEU A 60 -0.02 -6.95 -4.33
C LEU A 60 0.73 -5.99 -5.26
N ALA A 61 1.82 -5.37 -4.78
CA ALA A 61 2.71 -4.56 -5.59
C ALA A 61 3.56 -5.39 -6.57
N CYS A 62 3.85 -6.66 -6.26
CA CYS A 62 4.59 -7.59 -7.12
C CYS A 62 3.72 -8.31 -8.17
N GLU A 63 2.40 -8.41 -7.95
CA GLU A 63 1.45 -9.07 -8.87
C GLU A 63 0.84 -8.13 -9.92
N GLY A 64 1.09 -6.82 -9.80
CA GLY A 64 0.54 -5.78 -10.67
C GLY A 64 1.34 -5.49 -11.93
#